data_AF-A0A954A499-F1
#
_entry.id   AF-A0A954A499-F1
#
_cell.length_a   1.000
_cell.length_b   1.000
_cell.length_c   1.000
_cell.angle_alpha   90.00
_cell.angle_beta   90.00
_cell.angle_gamma   90.00
#
_symmetry.space_group_name_H-M   'P 1'
#
loop_
_entity.id
_entity.type
_entity.pdbx_description
1 polymer ?
#
loop_
_entity_poly.entity_id
_entity_poly.type
_entity_poly.pdbx_seq_one_letter_code
_entity_poly.pdbx_strand_id
1 'polypeptide(L)'
;MSLPYQHVLDLADPRRAALEIAEWYLDHLDDRVSIREGWKFDREWDFPKARQLAADTSAPARVIRDVTVALVYSSIVECRPDLRDHLVLMSLAWHALEAVGADPRVTFGVVASASSGECARAFQDFTARPTSKRAIGAFGWRAIETETGLEFDRI
;
A
#
# COMPACT_ATOMS: atom_id res chain seq x y z
N MET A 1 27.98 -11.46 4.08
CA MET A 1 27.61 -10.97 2.74
C MET A 1 26.56 -9.89 2.95
N SER A 2 26.76 -8.68 2.44
CA SER A 2 25.76 -7.60 2.58
C SER A 2 24.64 -7.83 1.58
N LEU A 3 23.39 -7.60 1.98
CA LEU A 3 22.24 -7.63 1.08
C LEU A 3 22.33 -6.48 0.08
N PRO A 4 21.87 -6.64 -1.18
CA PRO A 4 22.00 -5.60 -2.20
C PRO A 4 21.22 -4.32 -1.87
N TYR A 5 20.11 -4.44 -1.12
CA TYR A 5 19.28 -3.34 -0.63
C TYR A 5 19.65 -2.88 0.80
N GLN A 6 20.77 -3.33 1.37
CA GLN A 6 21.19 -2.94 2.74
C GLN A 6 21.30 -1.42 2.88
N HIS A 7 21.75 -0.73 1.84
CA HIS A 7 21.85 0.73 1.80
C HIS A 7 20.49 1.42 2.02
N VAL A 8 19.39 0.84 1.52
CA VAL A 8 18.02 1.34 1.72
C VAL A 8 17.60 1.16 3.19
N LEU A 9 17.92 0.00 3.78
CA LEU A 9 17.60 -0.31 5.17
C LEU A 9 18.37 0.52 6.20
N ASP A 10 19.44 1.18 5.76
CA ASP A 10 20.32 2.00 6.60
C ASP A 10 20.11 3.51 6.38
N LEU A 11 19.21 3.91 5.48
CA LEU A 11 18.79 5.30 5.33
C LEU A 11 18.25 5.85 6.66
N ALA A 12 18.65 7.05 7.04
CA ALA A 12 18.17 7.70 8.26
C ALA A 12 16.72 8.20 8.14
N ASP A 13 16.32 8.66 6.96
CA ASP A 13 14.95 9.13 6.67
C ASP A 13 14.01 7.92 6.46
N PRO A 14 13.05 7.67 7.39
CA PRO A 14 12.15 6.53 7.29
C PRO A 14 11.20 6.58 6.10
N ARG A 15 10.76 7.78 5.69
CA ARG A 15 9.86 7.95 4.55
C ARG A 15 10.60 7.65 3.26
N ARG A 16 11.81 8.19 3.12
CA ARG A 16 12.66 7.89 1.96
C ARG A 16 12.99 6.40 1.88
N ALA A 17 13.32 5.76 3.00
CA ALA A 17 13.56 4.32 3.06
C ALA A 17 12.33 3.51 2.61
N ALA A 18 11.12 3.91 3.03
CA ALA A 18 9.87 3.26 2.62
C ALA A 18 9.59 3.38 1.11
N LEU A 19 9.90 4.53 0.50
CA LEU A 19 9.78 4.72 -0.94
C LEU A 19 10.78 3.85 -1.71
N GLU A 20 12.06 3.96 -1.37
CA GLU A 20 13.13 3.25 -2.07
C GLU A 20 13.00 1.72 -1.94
N ILE A 21 12.57 1.21 -0.77
CA ILE A 21 12.37 -0.23 -0.61
C ILE A 21 11.16 -0.74 -1.39
N ALA A 22 10.11 0.09 -1.54
CA ALA A 22 8.94 -0.29 -2.32
C ALA A 22 9.25 -0.35 -3.82
N GLU A 23 10.01 0.61 -4.34
CA GLU A 23 10.52 0.60 -5.71
C GLU A 23 11.42 -0.62 -5.94
N TRP A 24 12.40 -0.85 -5.04
CA TRP A 24 13.28 -2.01 -5.13
C TRP A 24 12.51 -3.33 -5.15
N TYR A 25 11.51 -3.47 -4.28
CA TYR A 25 10.68 -4.68 -4.17
C TYR A 25 9.90 -4.97 -5.46
N LEU A 26 9.43 -3.94 -6.16
CA LEU A 26 8.75 -4.11 -7.44
C LEU A 26 9.72 -4.52 -8.55
N ASP A 27 10.89 -3.90 -8.60
CA ASP A 27 11.88 -4.06 -9.68
C ASP A 27 12.74 -5.33 -9.57
N HIS A 28 13.01 -5.82 -8.34
CA HIS A 28 13.96 -6.91 -8.09
C HIS A 28 13.26 -8.16 -7.58
N LEU A 29 12.71 -8.94 -8.52
CA LEU A 29 11.99 -10.20 -8.28
C LEU A 29 12.70 -11.13 -7.30
N ASP A 30 13.99 -11.35 -7.52
CA ASP A 30 14.81 -12.32 -6.78
C ASP A 30 15.07 -11.89 -5.32
N ASP A 31 15.02 -10.59 -5.04
CA ASP A 31 15.29 -10.05 -3.71
C ASP A 31 14.08 -10.09 -2.78
N ARG A 32 12.86 -10.30 -3.31
CA ARG A 32 11.62 -10.19 -2.53
C ARG A 32 11.53 -11.14 -1.36
N VAL A 33 12.03 -12.38 -1.50
CA VAL A 33 12.09 -13.35 -0.40
C VAL A 33 13.00 -12.83 0.70
N SER A 34 14.23 -12.43 0.33
CA SER A 34 15.21 -11.87 1.25
C SER A 34 14.68 -10.60 1.95
N ILE A 35 13.98 -9.71 1.24
CA ILE A 35 13.40 -8.49 1.81
C ILE A 35 12.36 -8.83 2.88
N ARG A 36 11.50 -9.84 2.63
CA ARG A 36 10.50 -10.30 3.60
C ARG A 36 11.14 -10.95 4.82
N GLU A 37 12.13 -11.82 4.62
CA GLU A 37 12.81 -12.54 5.70
C GLU A 37 13.71 -11.61 6.55
N GLY A 38 14.36 -10.65 5.90
CA GLY A 38 15.25 -9.67 6.52
C GLY A 38 14.54 -8.40 7.00
N TRP A 39 13.21 -8.39 7.00
CA TRP A 39 12.44 -7.20 7.33
C TRP A 39 12.71 -6.76 8.77
N LYS A 40 13.20 -5.51 8.95
CA LYS A 40 13.45 -4.94 10.29
C LYS A 40 12.12 -4.50 10.92
N PHE A 41 11.39 -5.43 11.54
CA PHE A 41 10.12 -5.16 12.22
C PHE A 41 10.25 -4.18 13.40
N ASP A 42 11.44 -4.09 14.02
CA ASP A 42 11.71 -3.22 15.17
C ASP A 42 12.03 -1.76 14.79
N ARG A 43 12.09 -1.45 13.48
CA ARG A 43 12.30 -0.09 12.99
C ARG A 43 10.96 0.63 12.82
N GLU A 44 10.89 1.90 13.20
CA GLU A 44 9.74 2.74 12.85
C GLU A 44 9.77 3.02 11.33
N TRP A 45 8.79 2.49 10.63
CA TRP A 45 8.58 2.76 9.22
C TRP A 45 7.43 3.76 9.05
N ASP A 46 7.66 4.86 8.32
CA ASP A 46 6.61 5.84 7.99
C ASP A 46 5.90 5.43 6.69
N PHE A 47 5.16 4.32 6.74
CA PHE A 47 4.28 3.93 5.65
C PHE A 47 2.99 4.76 5.64
N PRO A 48 2.42 5.04 4.46
CA PRO A 48 1.17 5.78 4.36
C PRO A 48 0.05 5.11 5.16
N LYS A 49 -0.31 5.74 6.29
CA LYS A 49 -1.47 5.41 7.11
C LYS A 49 -2.75 5.83 6.39
N ALA A 50 -3.89 5.37 6.90
CA ALA A 50 -5.22 5.74 6.40
C ALA A 50 -5.40 7.25 6.10
N ARG A 51 -4.90 8.13 6.98
CA ARG A 51 -4.94 9.60 6.77
C ARG A 51 -3.99 10.10 5.69
N GLN A 52 -2.85 9.43 5.47
CA GLN A 52 -1.88 9.78 4.43
C GLN A 52 -2.29 9.26 3.04
N LEU A 53 -3.29 8.37 2.97
CA LEU A 53 -3.93 7.96 1.71
C LEU A 53 -4.96 8.96 1.19
N ALA A 54 -5.12 10.13 1.85
CA ALA A 54 -5.98 11.20 1.35
C ALA A 54 -5.65 11.50 -0.12
N ALA A 55 -6.69 11.48 -0.96
CA ALA A 55 -6.57 11.74 -2.37
C ALA A 55 -6.48 13.23 -2.59
N ASP A 56 -5.34 13.70 -3.09
CA ASP A 56 -5.17 15.06 -3.58
C ASP A 56 -5.25 15.03 -5.11
N THR A 57 -6.35 15.54 -5.64
CA THR A 57 -6.63 15.55 -7.08
C THR A 57 -5.72 16.53 -7.83
N SER A 58 -5.08 17.47 -7.14
CA SER A 58 -4.04 18.33 -7.71
C SER A 58 -2.68 17.63 -7.85
N ALA A 59 -2.48 16.51 -7.15
CA ALA A 59 -1.23 15.75 -7.12
C ALA A 59 -1.44 14.23 -7.38
N PRO A 60 -2.06 13.82 -8.50
CA PRO A 60 -2.42 12.43 -8.77
C PRO A 60 -1.24 11.47 -8.72
N ALA A 61 -0.07 11.87 -9.26
CA ALA A 61 1.15 11.06 -9.24
C ALA A 61 1.64 10.77 -7.82
N ARG A 62 1.50 11.73 -6.89
CA ARG A 62 1.84 11.54 -5.47
C ARG A 62 0.93 10.49 -4.84
N VAL A 63 -0.38 10.60 -5.07
CA VAL A 63 -1.39 9.66 -4.53
C VAL A 63 -1.13 8.25 -5.04
N ILE A 64 -0.91 8.07 -6.34
CA ILE A 64 -0.62 6.75 -6.92
C ILE A 64 0.63 6.14 -6.29
N ARG A 65 1.71 6.92 -6.13
CA ARG A 65 2.93 6.46 -5.48
C ARG A 65 2.69 6.06 -4.02
N ASP A 66 2.05 6.93 -3.25
CA ASP A 66 1.83 6.71 -1.82
C ASP A 66 0.91 5.48 -1.60
N VAL A 67 -0.13 5.29 -2.43
CA VAL A 67 -0.96 4.08 -2.45
C VAL A 67 -0.12 2.84 -2.80
N THR A 68 0.71 2.92 -3.84
CA THR A 68 1.56 1.79 -4.27
C THR A 68 2.49 1.35 -3.15
N VAL A 69 3.12 2.30 -2.47
CA VAL A 69 4.03 2.05 -1.33
C VAL A 69 3.29 1.38 -0.17
N ALA A 70 2.06 1.82 0.13
CA ALA A 70 1.25 1.21 1.18
C ALA A 70 0.85 -0.25 0.86
N LEU A 71 0.52 -0.54 -0.40
CA LEU A 71 0.21 -1.89 -0.85
C LEU A 71 1.45 -2.78 -0.86
N VAL A 72 2.61 -2.26 -1.31
CA VAL A 72 3.88 -2.99 -1.25
C VAL A 72 4.27 -3.30 0.19
N TYR A 73 4.07 -2.37 1.12
CA TYR A 73 4.27 -2.67 2.54
C TYR A 73 3.41 -3.85 3.00
N SER A 74 2.12 -3.83 2.67
CA SER A 74 1.22 -4.96 2.98
C SER A 74 1.72 -6.27 2.38
N SER A 75 2.31 -6.23 1.18
CA SER A 75 2.95 -7.38 0.54
C SER A 75 4.18 -7.88 1.29
N ILE A 76 5.04 -6.96 1.74
CA ILE A 76 6.27 -7.27 2.48
C ILE A 76 5.95 -7.91 3.84
N VAL A 77 4.98 -7.38 4.57
CA VAL A 77 4.53 -7.96 5.85
C VAL A 77 3.55 -9.12 5.67
N GLU A 78 3.40 -9.62 4.44
CA GLU A 78 2.55 -10.75 4.08
C GLU A 78 1.09 -10.64 4.51
N CYS A 79 0.54 -9.42 4.50
CA CYS A 79 -0.81 -9.16 4.98
C CYS A 79 -1.03 -9.60 6.46
N ARG A 80 0.04 -9.65 7.28
CA ARG A 80 0.04 -10.02 8.71
C ARG A 80 0.43 -8.81 9.58
N PRO A 81 0.03 -8.76 10.88
CA PRO A 81 -0.70 -9.78 11.64
C PRO A 81 -2.24 -9.67 11.56
N ASP A 82 -2.80 -8.51 11.23
CA ASP A 82 -4.26 -8.29 11.19
C ASP A 82 -4.75 -8.03 9.77
N LEU A 83 -5.35 -9.06 9.16
CA LEU A 83 -5.97 -8.98 7.84
C LEU A 83 -7.03 -7.88 7.76
N ARG A 84 -7.70 -7.54 8.88
CA ARG A 84 -8.70 -6.47 8.92
C ARG A 84 -8.09 -5.11 8.58
N ASP A 85 -6.92 -4.80 9.14
CA ASP A 85 -6.24 -3.53 8.90
C ASP A 85 -5.77 -3.43 7.45
N HIS A 86 -5.32 -4.54 6.86
CA HIS A 86 -5.01 -4.59 5.43
C HIS A 86 -6.26 -4.41 4.56
N LEU A 87 -7.41 -4.97 4.94
CA LEU A 87 -8.65 -4.76 4.19
C LEU A 87 -9.14 -3.30 4.25
N VAL A 88 -8.98 -2.64 5.40
CA VAL A 88 -9.20 -1.19 5.54
C VAL A 88 -8.27 -0.46 4.58
N LEU A 89 -6.96 -0.73 4.64
CA LEU A 89 -5.97 -0.10 3.78
C LEU A 89 -6.29 -0.27 2.29
N MET A 90 -6.62 -1.49 1.88
CA MET A 90 -7.00 -1.79 0.48
C MET A 90 -8.25 -1.03 0.06
N SER A 91 -9.23 -0.87 0.95
CA SER A 91 -10.41 -0.04 0.68
C SER A 91 -10.03 1.42 0.49
N LEU A 92 -9.27 2.01 1.41
CA LEU A 92 -8.84 3.41 1.28
C LEU A 92 -7.98 3.65 0.03
N ALA A 93 -7.04 2.74 -0.26
CA ALA A 93 -6.22 2.76 -1.46
C ALA A 93 -7.06 2.72 -2.74
N TRP A 94 -8.07 1.85 -2.80
CA TRP A 94 -8.97 1.75 -3.95
C TRP A 94 -9.66 3.07 -4.24
N HIS A 95 -10.29 3.66 -3.22
CA HIS A 95 -11.04 4.90 -3.37
C HIS A 95 -10.13 6.11 -3.62
N ALA A 96 -8.92 6.10 -3.06
CA ALA A 96 -7.92 7.14 -3.33
C ALA A 96 -7.49 7.15 -4.80
N LEU A 97 -7.30 5.97 -5.40
CA LEU A 97 -6.97 5.83 -6.82
C LEU A 97 -8.13 6.26 -7.72
N GLU A 98 -9.37 5.86 -7.39
CA GLU A 98 -10.57 6.29 -8.14
C GLU A 98 -10.73 7.82 -8.12
N ALA A 99 -10.49 8.44 -6.96
CA ALA A 99 -10.63 9.90 -6.79
C ALA A 99 -9.66 10.71 -7.65
N VAL A 100 -8.45 10.18 -7.91
CA VAL A 100 -7.47 10.82 -8.78
C VAL A 100 -7.56 10.36 -10.24
N GLY A 101 -8.60 9.58 -10.60
CA GLY A 101 -8.85 9.10 -11.96
C GLY A 101 -7.94 7.96 -12.41
N ALA A 102 -7.24 7.31 -11.48
CA ALA A 102 -6.42 6.12 -11.78
C ALA A 102 -7.27 4.84 -11.71
N ASP A 103 -6.96 3.84 -12.54
CA ASP A 103 -7.59 2.52 -12.44
C ASP A 103 -6.97 1.73 -11.27
N PRO A 104 -7.72 1.47 -10.17
CA PRO A 104 -7.18 0.74 -9.03
C PRO A 104 -6.69 -0.67 -9.39
N ARG A 105 -7.29 -1.30 -10.40
CA ARG A 105 -6.96 -2.67 -10.80
C ARG A 105 -5.53 -2.78 -11.32
N VAL A 106 -5.02 -1.71 -11.95
CA VAL A 106 -3.64 -1.67 -12.45
C VAL A 106 -2.67 -1.71 -11.27
N THR A 107 -2.81 -0.80 -10.30
CA THR A 107 -1.92 -0.74 -9.14
C THR A 107 -2.00 -2.00 -8.29
N PHE A 108 -3.22 -2.48 -8.00
CA PHE A 108 -3.40 -3.74 -7.27
C PHE A 108 -2.82 -4.93 -8.02
N GLY A 109 -2.97 -4.99 -9.34
CA GLY A 109 -2.44 -6.07 -10.18
C GLY A 109 -0.90 -6.10 -10.17
N VAL A 110 -0.26 -4.93 -10.28
CA VAL A 110 1.19 -4.80 -10.17
C VAL A 110 1.67 -5.34 -8.83
N VAL A 111 1.09 -4.87 -7.72
CA VAL A 111 1.51 -5.31 -6.38
C VAL A 111 1.17 -6.78 -6.12
N ALA A 112 0.04 -7.28 -6.60
CA ALA A 112 -0.32 -8.70 -6.48
C ALA A 112 0.68 -9.60 -7.20
N SER A 113 1.14 -9.22 -8.40
CA SER A 113 2.20 -9.96 -9.10
C SER A 113 3.56 -9.88 -8.39
N ALA A 114 3.73 -8.87 -7.52
CA ALA A 114 4.90 -8.73 -6.67
C ALA A 114 4.86 -9.55 -5.36
N SER A 115 3.68 -10.05 -4.99
CA SER A 115 3.42 -10.58 -3.64
C SER A 115 3.65 -12.08 -3.51
N SER A 116 3.77 -12.56 -2.26
CA SER A 116 3.68 -14.01 -1.98
C SER A 116 2.29 -14.54 -2.34
N GLY A 117 2.16 -15.85 -2.59
CA GLY A 117 0.90 -16.43 -3.08
C GLY A 117 -0.32 -16.21 -2.17
N GLU A 118 -0.12 -16.08 -0.86
CA GLU A 118 -1.20 -15.73 0.08
C GLU A 118 -1.64 -14.27 -0.06
N CYS A 119 -0.72 -13.32 0.01
CA CYS A 119 -1.06 -11.90 -0.05
C CYS A 119 -1.46 -11.47 -1.48
N ALA A 120 -0.93 -12.11 -2.52
CA ALA A 120 -1.40 -11.96 -3.90
C ALA A 120 -2.89 -12.35 -4.03
N ARG A 121 -3.30 -13.49 -3.45
CA ARG A 121 -4.70 -13.89 -3.40
C ARG A 121 -5.55 -12.89 -2.62
N ALA A 122 -5.06 -12.36 -1.50
CA ALA A 122 -5.78 -11.33 -0.74
C ALA A 122 -6.07 -10.08 -1.59
N PHE A 123 -5.09 -9.57 -2.35
CA PHE A 123 -5.31 -8.45 -3.27
C PHE A 123 -6.30 -8.81 -4.39
N GLN A 124 -6.15 -9.98 -5.01
CA GLN A 124 -7.05 -10.45 -6.08
C GLN A 124 -8.49 -10.61 -5.58
N ASP A 125 -8.68 -11.30 -4.46
CA ASP A 125 -9.98 -11.48 -3.81
C ASP A 125 -10.62 -10.14 -3.46
N PHE A 126 -9.84 -9.19 -2.92
CA PHE A 126 -10.33 -7.84 -2.67
C PHE A 126 -10.79 -7.16 -3.97
N THR A 127 -9.97 -7.19 -5.03
CA THR A 127 -10.33 -6.56 -6.32
C THR A 127 -11.55 -7.19 -6.98
N ALA A 128 -11.81 -8.48 -6.74
CA ALA A 128 -12.95 -9.21 -7.29
C ALA A 128 -14.27 -8.97 -6.54
N ARG A 129 -14.23 -8.34 -5.35
CA ARG A 129 -15.42 -8.10 -4.52
C ARG A 129 -16.48 -7.25 -5.26
N PRO A 130 -17.77 -7.42 -4.95
CA PRO A 130 -18.79 -6.45 -5.34
C PRO A 130 -18.48 -5.06 -4.76
N THR A 131 -18.91 -3.98 -5.44
CA THR A 131 -18.65 -2.59 -5.00
C THR A 131 -19.07 -2.33 -3.55
N SER A 132 -20.21 -2.88 -3.12
CA SER A 132 -20.69 -2.76 -1.73
C SER A 132 -19.77 -3.38 -0.68
N LYS A 133 -18.92 -4.34 -1.07
CA LYS A 133 -17.94 -5.02 -0.21
C LYS A 133 -16.52 -4.43 -0.33
N ARG A 134 -16.32 -3.48 -1.26
CA ARG A 134 -15.11 -2.63 -1.35
C ARG A 134 -15.34 -1.23 -0.78
N ALA A 135 -16.60 -0.84 -0.57
CA ALA A 135 -16.98 0.47 -0.06
C ALA A 135 -16.30 0.76 1.28
N ILE A 136 -15.81 1.99 1.45
CA ILE A 136 -15.14 2.47 2.66
C ILE A 136 -15.99 2.23 3.92
N GLY A 137 -17.31 2.46 3.82
CA GLY A 137 -18.26 2.24 4.91
C GLY A 137 -18.34 0.79 5.41
N ALA A 138 -18.02 -0.19 4.57
CA ALA A 138 -18.00 -1.60 4.98
C ALA A 138 -16.89 -1.90 6.00
N PHE A 139 -15.94 -0.98 6.16
CA PHE A 139 -14.80 -1.11 7.06
C PHE A 139 -14.82 -0.11 8.23
N GLY A 140 -15.92 0.61 8.43
CA GLY A 140 -16.06 1.59 9.53
C GLY A 140 -15.38 2.93 9.26
N TRP A 141 -15.27 3.32 7.98
CA TRP A 141 -14.70 4.58 7.55
C TRP A 141 -15.67 5.32 6.64
N ARG A 142 -15.45 6.62 6.43
CA ARG A 142 -16.15 7.44 5.43
C ARG A 142 -15.15 8.27 4.63
N ALA A 143 -15.51 8.57 3.38
CA ALA A 143 -14.86 9.61 2.60
C ALA A 143 -15.48 10.96 2.92
N ILE A 144 -14.64 11.99 3.00
CA ILE A 144 -15.02 13.40 3.16
C ILE A 144 -14.46 14.12 1.94
N GLU A 145 -15.34 14.71 1.14
CA GLU A 145 -14.93 15.58 0.04
C GLU A 145 -14.38 16.90 0.60
N THR A 146 -13.25 17.32 0.04
CA THR A 146 -12.54 18.56 0.36
C THR A 146 -12.28 19.35 -0.92
N GLU A 147 -11.84 20.60 -0.79
CA GLU A 147 -11.49 21.43 -1.94
C GLU A 147 -10.38 20.81 -2.81
N THR A 148 -9.52 19.99 -2.22
CA THR A 148 -8.36 19.38 -2.88
C THR A 148 -8.54 17.89 -3.21
N GLY A 149 -9.66 17.27 -2.87
CA GLY A 149 -9.94 15.85 -3.15
C GLY A 149 -10.66 15.13 -2.02
N LEU A 150 -10.19 13.94 -1.62
CA LEU A 150 -10.82 13.11 -0.59
C LEU A 150 -9.95 12.95 0.65
N GLU A 151 -10.56 13.14 1.82
CA GLU A 151 -10.03 12.70 3.10
C GLU A 151 -10.80 11.49 3.63
N PHE A 152 -10.20 10.74 4.56
CA PHE A 152 -10.82 9.57 5.17
C PHE A 152 -10.88 9.72 6.68
N ASP A 153 -12.06 9.44 7.24
CA ASP A 153 -12.33 9.53 8.67
C ASP A 153 -13.00 8.26 9.18
N ARG A 154 -12.74 7.92 10.45
CA ARG A 154 -13.29 6.73 11.09
C ARG A 154 -14.69 7.04 11.63
N ILE A 155 -15.63 6.11 11.46
CA ILE A 155 -17.01 6.19 11.97
C ILE A 155 -17.06 5.64 13.40
#